data_AF-A0AAV4H8X6-F1
#
_entry.id   AF-A0AAV4H8X6-F1
#
_cell.length_a   1.000
_cell.length_b   1.000
_cell.length_c   1.000
_cell.angle_alpha   90.00
_cell.angle_beta   90.00
_cell.angle_gamma   90.00
#
_symmetry.space_group_name_H-M   'P 1'
#
loop_
_entity.id
_entity.type
_entity.pdbx_description
1 polymer ?
#
loop_
_entity_poly.entity_id
_entity_poly.type
_entity_poly.pdbx_seq_one_letter_code
_entity_poly.pdbx_strand_id
1 'polypeptide(L)'
;MMMMMMIMMSMIMVRFYGPLIPAFLVAVLLMIIGEVLIATGKGQVVTTEPPESVVNLSKPHYLMGAVMLIRFLLGFSPIKRLVASTLGLPLDDTRLLEQEGLYFMMLPVFLCTCACAVIYLQTTAAFHFLWMLSYIGRLFSCMPESLCRHAKTFQVLLSVAAMLMTLLCGTLGLLLSAGLLILKVLRLLYIMSRRLDSRDTHASLSLLFPVTLMVNLQALLSLAPLVMWLKSESLLSPLNPDPSRYNGLLTSASVCALIFYDDLVLSRLSDRLFGWSLHVLAVRSVLYASESLYRLPYLISLTLILLLLSRMANRYIRPSEAEGKNE
;
A
#
# COMPACT_ATOMS: atom_id res chain seq x y z
N MET A 1 37.12 18.73 15.69
CA MET A 1 37.11 18.54 14.22
C MET A 1 36.45 17.23 13.80
N MET A 2 36.88 16.07 14.31
CA MET A 2 36.33 14.74 13.95
C MET A 2 34.82 14.57 14.27
N MET A 3 34.37 15.06 15.43
CA MET A 3 32.95 15.00 15.83
C MET A 3 32.06 15.87 14.92
N MET A 4 32.54 17.03 14.49
CA MET A 4 31.81 17.92 13.57
C MET A 4 31.72 17.30 12.17
N MET A 5 32.76 16.59 11.74
CA MET A 5 32.79 15.85 10.48
C MET A 5 31.83 14.66 10.49
N MET A 6 31.74 13.92 11.61
CA MET A 6 30.75 12.85 11.78
C MET A 6 29.30 13.36 11.76
N ILE A 7 29.02 14.48 12.41
CA ILE A 7 27.68 15.09 12.41
C ILE A 7 27.30 15.54 10.99
N MET A 8 28.23 16.17 10.28
CA MET A 8 28.01 16.63 8.91
C MET A 8 27.81 15.45 7.93
N MET A 9 28.61 14.38 8.04
CA MET A 9 28.39 13.15 7.27
C MET A 9 27.03 12.51 7.59
N SER A 10 26.65 12.46 8.87
CA SER A 10 25.35 11.90 9.29
C SER A 10 24.18 12.69 8.70
N MET A 11 24.23 14.02 8.72
CA MET A 11 23.19 14.87 8.12
C MET A 11 23.08 14.67 6.60
N ILE A 12 24.20 14.56 5.89
CA ILE A 12 24.21 14.28 4.44
C ILE A 12 23.60 12.89 4.17
N MET A 13 24.00 11.88 4.94
CA MET A 13 23.47 10.52 4.78
C MET A 13 21.96 10.47 5.02
N VAL A 14 21.45 11.10 6.09
CA VAL A 14 20.01 11.13 6.39
C VAL A 14 19.24 11.89 5.32
N ARG A 15 19.78 13.01 4.83
CA ARG A 15 19.12 13.86 3.82
C ARG A 15 18.95 13.14 2.48
N PHE A 16 19.95 12.38 2.03
CA PHE A 16 19.94 11.76 0.72
C PHE A 16 19.44 10.31 0.72
N TYR A 17 19.73 9.51 1.75
CA TYR A 17 19.32 8.11 1.80
C TYR A 17 18.00 7.88 2.54
N GLY A 18 17.62 8.77 3.47
CA GLY A 18 16.36 8.69 4.20
C GLY A 18 15.13 8.65 3.27
N PRO A 19 15.04 9.54 2.26
CA PRO A 19 13.95 9.54 1.29
C PRO A 19 13.87 8.30 0.39
N LEU A 20 15.00 7.60 0.18
CA LEU A 20 15.03 6.45 -0.72
C LEU A 20 14.25 5.27 -0.15
N ILE A 21 14.38 5.01 1.17
CA ILE A 21 13.83 3.80 1.81
C ILE A 21 12.31 3.67 1.62
N PRO A 22 11.48 4.70 1.88
CA PRO A 22 10.03 4.62 1.67
C PRO A 22 9.62 4.19 0.26
N ALA A 23 10.34 4.62 -0.78
CA ALA A 23 10.02 4.25 -2.15
C ALA A 23 10.21 2.76 -2.43
N PHE A 24 11.26 2.15 -1.86
CA PHE A 24 11.49 0.71 -1.93
C PHE A 24 10.49 -0.06 -1.06
N LEU A 25 10.09 0.48 0.10
CA LEU A 25 9.03 -0.13 0.92
C LEU A 25 7.70 -0.20 0.16
N VAL A 26 7.30 0.92 -0.48
CA VAL A 26 6.12 0.95 -1.34
C VAL A 26 6.26 -0.04 -2.49
N ALA A 27 7.41 -0.09 -3.16
CA ALA A 27 7.64 -1.00 -4.29
C ALA A 27 7.46 -2.47 -3.90
N VAL A 28 8.01 -2.89 -2.77
CA VAL A 28 7.90 -4.27 -2.28
C VAL A 28 6.46 -4.61 -1.90
N LEU A 29 5.73 -3.69 -1.24
CA LEU A 29 4.30 -3.89 -0.95
C LEU A 29 3.47 -4.02 -2.23
N LEU A 30 3.77 -3.21 -3.26
CA LEU A 30 3.11 -3.31 -4.57
C LEU A 30 3.36 -4.65 -5.26
N MET A 31 4.59 -5.17 -5.21
CA MET A 31 4.93 -6.50 -5.71
C MET A 31 4.12 -7.59 -5.00
N ILE A 32 4.07 -7.55 -3.66
CA ILE A 32 3.30 -8.52 -2.87
C ILE A 32 1.81 -8.46 -3.24
N ILE A 33 1.20 -7.29 -3.26
CA ILE A 33 -0.22 -7.12 -3.62
C ILE A 33 -0.48 -7.61 -5.05
N GLY A 34 0.40 -7.28 -6.00
CA GLY A 34 0.29 -7.69 -7.40
C GLY A 34 0.36 -9.20 -7.57
N GLU A 35 1.29 -9.87 -6.89
CA GLU A 35 1.41 -11.33 -6.91
C GLU A 35 0.24 -12.03 -6.20
N VAL A 36 -0.28 -11.47 -5.10
CA VAL A 36 -1.50 -11.97 -4.44
C VAL A 36 -2.68 -11.90 -5.40
N LEU A 37 -2.88 -10.80 -6.14
CA LEU A 37 -3.91 -10.72 -7.18
C LEU A 37 -3.73 -11.81 -8.24
N ILE A 38 -2.52 -11.95 -8.80
CA ILE A 38 -2.24 -12.94 -9.85
C ILE A 38 -2.49 -14.37 -9.34
N ALA A 39 -2.08 -14.69 -8.10
CA ALA A 39 -2.25 -16.00 -7.49
C ALA A 39 -3.73 -16.31 -7.20
N THR A 40 -4.46 -15.35 -6.63
CA THR A 40 -5.91 -15.49 -6.36
C THR A 40 -6.70 -15.68 -7.66
N GLY A 41 -6.40 -14.88 -8.70
CA GLY A 41 -7.05 -15.01 -10.01
C GLY A 41 -6.79 -16.34 -10.73
N LYS A 42 -5.67 -17.02 -10.43
CA LYS A 42 -5.38 -18.37 -10.91
C LYS A 42 -6.09 -19.47 -10.10
N GLY A 43 -6.78 -19.12 -9.02
CA GLY A 43 -7.31 -20.10 -8.08
C GLY A 43 -6.19 -20.88 -7.38
N GLN A 44 -5.06 -20.25 -7.08
CA GLN A 44 -4.05 -20.83 -6.20
C GLN A 44 -4.41 -20.55 -4.74
N VAL A 45 -3.90 -21.37 -3.82
CA VAL A 45 -3.98 -21.08 -2.38
C VAL A 45 -2.88 -20.09 -2.08
N VAL A 46 -3.27 -18.89 -1.64
CA VAL A 46 -2.31 -17.90 -1.13
C VAL A 46 -1.94 -18.33 0.29
N THR A 47 -0.66 -18.20 0.64
CA THR A 47 -0.12 -18.56 1.97
C THR A 47 -1.02 -18.08 3.10
N THR A 48 -1.19 -18.92 4.11
CA THR A 48 -2.10 -18.69 5.24
C THR A 48 -1.61 -17.58 6.16
N GLU A 49 -0.29 -17.36 6.19
CA GLU A 49 0.32 -16.34 7.04
C GLU A 49 0.85 -15.15 6.23
N PRO A 50 0.50 -13.90 6.62
CA PRO A 50 1.01 -12.71 5.95
C PRO A 50 2.55 -12.61 5.88
N PRO A 51 3.35 -12.97 6.91
CA PRO A 51 4.81 -12.96 6.83
C PRO A 51 5.38 -13.87 5.74
N GLU A 52 4.82 -15.07 5.56
CA GLU A 52 5.25 -16.00 4.50
C GLU A 52 5.00 -15.44 3.11
N SER A 53 3.92 -14.67 2.95
CA SER A 53 3.60 -13.98 1.70
C SER A 53 4.71 -13.01 1.28
N VAL A 54 5.38 -12.36 2.25
CA VAL A 54 6.51 -11.46 1.96
C VAL A 54 7.69 -12.25 1.39
N VAL A 55 8.05 -13.38 2.00
CA VAL A 55 9.18 -14.21 1.57
C VAL A 55 8.93 -14.81 0.20
N ASN A 56 7.72 -15.34 -0.02
CA ASN A 56 7.39 -16.08 -1.23
C ASN A 56 7.10 -15.19 -2.45
N LEU A 57 6.58 -13.98 -2.23
CA LEU A 57 6.04 -13.14 -3.30
C LEU A 57 6.86 -11.88 -3.61
N SER A 58 7.69 -11.39 -2.69
CA SER A 58 8.42 -10.11 -2.91
C SER A 58 9.45 -10.16 -4.04
N LYS A 59 10.00 -11.35 -4.35
CA LYS A 59 10.96 -11.66 -5.43
C LYS A 59 11.77 -10.45 -5.93
N PRO A 60 12.67 -9.88 -5.10
CA PRO A 60 13.33 -8.60 -5.36
C PRO A 60 14.17 -8.59 -6.64
N HIS A 61 14.65 -9.75 -7.08
CA HIS A 61 15.40 -9.90 -8.33
C HIS A 61 14.58 -9.53 -9.58
N TYR A 62 13.27 -9.79 -9.60
CA TYR A 62 12.41 -9.38 -10.72
C TYR A 62 12.23 -7.86 -10.77
N LEU A 63 11.98 -7.24 -9.61
CA LEU A 63 11.85 -5.80 -9.51
C LEU A 63 13.15 -5.09 -9.93
N MET A 64 14.29 -5.52 -9.38
CA MET A 64 15.59 -4.91 -9.70
C MET A 64 16.00 -5.16 -11.15
N GLY A 65 15.77 -6.36 -11.68
CA GLY A 65 16.03 -6.67 -13.09
C GLY A 65 15.23 -5.76 -14.03
N ALA A 66 13.94 -5.54 -13.73
CA ALA A 66 13.09 -4.63 -14.50
C ALA A 66 13.55 -3.17 -14.39
N VAL A 67 13.88 -2.70 -13.19
CA VAL A 67 14.43 -1.35 -12.95
C VAL A 67 15.72 -1.14 -13.75
N MET A 68 16.67 -2.08 -13.67
CA MET A 68 17.94 -1.99 -14.40
C MET A 68 17.73 -2.01 -15.92
N LEU A 69 16.85 -2.87 -16.43
CA LEU A 69 16.52 -2.95 -17.84
C LEU A 69 15.91 -1.63 -18.35
N ILE A 70 14.94 -1.06 -17.62
CA ILE A 70 14.31 0.21 -18.01
C ILE A 70 15.33 1.35 -17.96
N ARG A 71 16.20 1.40 -16.95
CA ARG A 71 17.26 2.41 -16.88
C ARG A 71 18.25 2.29 -18.04
N PHE A 72 18.63 1.06 -18.40
CA PHE A 72 19.45 0.81 -19.58
C PHE A 72 18.77 1.33 -20.86
N LEU A 73 17.48 1.06 -21.06
CA LEU A 73 16.70 1.57 -22.19
C LEU A 73 16.61 3.11 -22.19
N LEU A 74 16.41 3.73 -21.03
CA LEU A 74 16.40 5.19 -20.86
C LEU A 74 17.79 5.83 -21.01
N GLY A 75 18.86 5.04 -21.02
CA GLY A 75 20.23 5.48 -21.31
C GLY A 75 20.43 5.84 -22.78
N PHE A 76 19.65 5.25 -23.71
CA PHE A 76 19.75 5.57 -25.13
C PHE A 76 19.21 6.98 -25.42
N SER A 77 20.05 7.85 -25.99
CA SER A 77 19.70 9.22 -26.38
C SER A 77 18.36 9.37 -27.12
N PRO A 78 18.01 8.54 -28.14
CA PRO A 78 16.73 8.67 -28.83
C PRO A 78 15.54 8.38 -27.92
N ILE A 79 15.62 7.35 -27.07
CA ILE A 79 14.54 6.96 -26.14
C ILE A 79 14.40 8.03 -25.05
N LYS A 80 15.53 8.48 -24.49
CA LYS A 80 15.57 9.57 -23.51
C LYS A 80 14.89 10.84 -24.04
N ARG A 81 15.17 11.22 -25.31
CA ARG A 81 14.53 12.36 -25.94
C ARG A 81 13.04 12.11 -26.13
N LEU A 82 12.65 10.98 -26.70
CA LEU A 82 11.24 10.62 -26.90
C LEU A 82 10.43 10.69 -25.59
N VAL A 83 10.97 10.10 -24.51
CA VAL A 83 10.33 10.07 -23.19
C VAL A 83 10.20 11.47 -22.60
N ALA A 84 11.23 12.30 -22.72
CA ALA A 84 11.21 13.66 -22.19
C ALA A 84 10.35 14.62 -23.03
N SER A 85 10.48 14.58 -24.37
CA SER A 85 9.83 15.54 -25.28
C SER A 85 8.39 15.19 -25.62
N THR A 86 8.08 13.89 -25.77
CA THR A 86 6.77 13.45 -26.26
C THR A 86 5.86 12.99 -25.13
N LEU A 87 6.40 12.34 -24.10
CA LEU A 87 5.62 11.85 -22.95
C LEU A 87 5.65 12.79 -21.75
N GLY A 88 6.52 13.82 -21.76
CA GLY A 88 6.64 14.78 -20.65
C GLY A 88 7.07 14.16 -19.32
N LEU A 89 7.72 12.99 -19.35
CA LEU A 89 8.15 12.30 -18.15
C LEU A 89 9.40 12.98 -17.56
N PRO A 90 9.49 13.12 -16.22
CA PRO A 90 10.67 13.68 -15.57
C PRO A 90 11.88 12.77 -15.79
N LEU A 91 13.06 13.33 -15.53
CA LEU A 91 14.28 12.52 -15.48
C LEU A 91 14.22 11.54 -14.30
N ASP A 92 14.88 10.40 -14.46
CA ASP A 92 15.06 9.39 -13.40
C ASP A 92 15.72 10.03 -12.16
N ASP A 93 15.13 9.80 -10.98
CA ASP A 93 15.56 10.37 -9.70
C ASP A 93 17.00 9.94 -9.37
N THR A 94 17.50 8.85 -9.94
CA THR A 94 18.89 8.41 -9.74
C THR A 94 19.93 9.37 -10.32
N ARG A 95 19.57 10.22 -11.29
CA ARG A 95 20.54 11.15 -11.89
C ARG A 95 21.04 12.19 -10.91
N LEU A 96 20.18 12.61 -9.99
CA LEU A 96 20.56 13.56 -8.95
C LEU A 96 21.52 12.90 -7.96
N LEU A 97 21.28 11.63 -7.60
CA LEU A 97 22.23 10.84 -6.81
C LEU A 97 23.58 10.63 -7.52
N GLU A 98 23.58 10.46 -8.84
CA GLU A 98 24.80 10.35 -9.65
C GLU A 98 25.57 11.68 -9.70
N GLN A 99 24.86 12.81 -9.86
CA GLN A 99 25.46 14.15 -9.86
C GLN A 99 26.12 14.50 -8.52
N GLU A 100 25.50 14.10 -7.41
CA GLU A 100 26.04 14.31 -6.06
C GLU A 100 27.12 13.27 -5.68
N GLY A 101 27.47 12.33 -6.57
CA GLY A 101 28.48 11.30 -6.31
C GLY A 101 28.08 10.29 -5.24
N LEU A 102 26.79 10.18 -4.92
CA LEU A 102 26.23 9.30 -3.89
C LEU A 102 25.73 7.97 -4.48
N TYR A 103 25.57 7.90 -5.80
CA TYR A 103 25.09 6.70 -6.48
C TYR A 103 26.21 5.68 -6.72
N PHE A 104 26.01 4.44 -6.27
CA PHE A 104 26.81 3.28 -6.66
C PHE A 104 25.91 2.17 -7.18
N MET A 105 26.44 1.32 -8.07
CA MET A 105 25.65 0.33 -8.84
C MET A 105 24.85 -0.64 -7.95
N MET A 106 25.39 -1.02 -6.79
CA MET A 106 24.76 -1.96 -5.86
C MET A 106 23.74 -1.31 -4.92
N LEU A 107 23.64 0.03 -4.90
CA LEU A 107 22.77 0.75 -3.97
C LEU A 107 21.29 0.35 -4.08
N PRO A 108 20.67 0.27 -5.28
CA PRO A 108 19.26 -0.13 -5.39
C PRO A 108 19.03 -1.55 -4.91
N VAL A 109 19.98 -2.47 -5.15
CA VAL A 109 19.89 -3.86 -4.68
C VAL A 109 19.92 -3.89 -3.16
N PHE A 110 20.85 -3.18 -2.55
CA PHE A 110 20.94 -3.06 -1.09
C PHE A 110 19.65 -2.49 -0.49
N LEU A 111 19.16 -1.36 -1.02
CA LEU A 111 17.93 -0.73 -0.56
C LEU A 111 16.72 -1.64 -0.72
N CYS A 112 16.61 -2.39 -1.83
CA CYS A 112 15.54 -3.35 -2.03
C CYS A 112 15.61 -4.51 -1.02
N THR A 113 16.80 -5.05 -0.76
CA THR A 113 16.97 -6.12 0.25
C THR A 113 16.63 -5.64 1.65
N CYS A 114 17.05 -4.42 2.01
CA CYS A 114 16.70 -3.79 3.28
C CYS A 114 15.19 -3.56 3.38
N ALA A 115 14.54 -3.08 2.32
CA ALA A 115 13.09 -2.90 2.29
C ALA A 115 12.33 -4.23 2.47
N CYS A 116 12.76 -5.31 1.82
CA CYS A 116 12.21 -6.65 2.03
C CYS A 116 12.35 -7.10 3.50
N ALA A 117 13.53 -6.92 4.10
CA ALA A 117 13.77 -7.28 5.51
C ALA A 117 12.91 -6.45 6.48
N VAL A 118 12.80 -5.14 6.25
CA VAL A 118 11.96 -4.23 7.05
C VAL A 118 10.48 -4.61 6.93
N ILE A 119 9.98 -4.87 5.71
CA ILE A 119 8.59 -5.29 5.52
C ILE A 119 8.33 -6.64 6.15
N TYR A 120 9.26 -7.59 6.07
CA TYR A 120 9.14 -8.88 6.73
C TYR A 120 9.03 -8.70 8.25
N LEU A 121 9.92 -7.91 8.86
CA LEU A 121 9.90 -7.62 10.30
C LEU A 121 8.60 -6.90 10.70
N GLN A 122 8.19 -5.87 9.94
CA GLN A 122 6.97 -5.12 10.19
C GLN A 122 5.73 -6.00 10.06
N THR A 123 5.67 -6.86 9.05
CA THR A 123 4.57 -7.80 8.83
C THR A 123 4.50 -8.81 9.96
N THR A 124 5.64 -9.37 10.39
CA THR A 124 5.72 -10.33 11.50
C THR A 124 5.25 -9.69 12.81
N ALA A 125 5.78 -8.52 13.15
CA ALA A 125 5.41 -7.79 14.36
C ALA A 125 3.92 -7.41 14.36
N ALA A 126 3.43 -6.83 13.25
CA ALA A 126 2.03 -6.44 13.12
C ALA A 126 1.10 -7.67 13.16
N PHE A 127 1.47 -8.76 12.50
CA PHE A 127 0.66 -9.98 12.48
C PHE A 127 0.53 -10.56 13.88
N HIS A 128 1.64 -10.76 14.60
CA HIS A 128 1.58 -11.27 15.97
C HIS A 128 0.84 -10.32 16.92
N PHE A 129 1.06 -9.01 16.80
CA PHE A 129 0.34 -8.03 17.61
C PHE A 129 -1.17 -8.09 17.38
N LEU A 130 -1.62 -8.08 16.12
CA LEU A 130 -3.03 -8.16 15.78
C LEU A 130 -3.64 -9.53 16.11
N TRP A 131 -2.87 -10.61 15.98
CA TRP A 131 -3.28 -11.95 16.39
C TRP A 131 -3.52 -12.03 17.89
N MET A 132 -2.60 -11.50 18.71
CA MET A 132 -2.75 -11.41 20.15
C MET A 132 -3.96 -10.55 20.54
N LEU A 133 -4.15 -9.41 19.89
CA LEU A 133 -5.30 -8.53 20.13
C LEU A 133 -6.63 -9.21 19.75
N SER A 134 -6.64 -9.97 18.66
CA SER A 134 -7.77 -10.79 18.23
C SER A 134 -8.12 -11.87 19.27
N TYR A 135 -7.11 -12.47 19.90
CA TYR A 135 -7.31 -13.43 20.98
C TYR A 135 -7.93 -12.80 22.23
N ILE A 136 -7.49 -11.60 22.62
CA ILE A 136 -8.13 -10.83 23.70
C ILE A 136 -9.59 -10.51 23.35
N GLY A 137 -9.89 -10.21 22.08
CA GLY A 137 -11.26 -10.04 21.58
C GLY A 137 -12.17 -11.24 21.83
N ARG A 138 -11.62 -12.46 21.95
CA ARG A 138 -12.40 -13.67 22.33
C ARG A 138 -12.84 -13.66 23.77
N LEU A 139 -12.10 -13.03 24.68
CA LEU A 139 -12.54 -12.90 26.07
C LEU A 139 -13.81 -12.04 26.16
N PHE A 140 -14.04 -11.19 25.16
CA PHE A 140 -15.27 -10.41 24.97
C PHE A 140 -16.31 -11.11 24.07
N SER A 141 -16.20 -12.43 23.84
CA SER A 141 -17.15 -13.19 23.00
C SER A 141 -18.60 -13.21 23.52
N CYS A 142 -18.85 -12.69 24.72
CA CYS A 142 -20.18 -12.44 25.26
C CYS A 142 -20.87 -11.21 24.65
N MET A 143 -20.29 -10.57 23.63
CA MET A 143 -20.94 -9.47 22.92
C MET A 143 -22.26 -9.94 22.27
N PRO A 144 -23.42 -9.35 22.65
CA PRO A 144 -24.71 -9.76 22.12
C PRO A 144 -24.79 -9.58 20.60
N GLU A 145 -25.50 -10.49 19.93
CA GLU A 145 -25.69 -10.49 18.46
C GLU A 145 -26.32 -9.19 17.92
N SER A 146 -27.02 -8.43 18.77
CA SER A 146 -27.53 -7.10 18.46
C SER A 146 -26.41 -6.11 18.12
N LEU A 147 -25.24 -6.19 18.78
CA LEU A 147 -24.08 -5.33 18.50
C LEU A 147 -23.40 -5.70 17.18
N CYS A 148 -23.39 -7.00 16.81
CA CYS A 148 -22.91 -7.43 15.50
C CYS A 148 -23.77 -6.88 14.36
N ARG A 149 -25.10 -6.77 14.53
CA ARG A 149 -25.99 -6.14 13.54
C ARG A 149 -25.67 -4.66 13.33
N HIS A 150 -25.31 -3.94 14.40
CA HIS A 150 -24.93 -2.53 14.33
C HIS A 150 -23.50 -2.32 13.81
N ALA A 151 -22.64 -3.35 13.82
CA ALA A 151 -21.26 -3.24 13.38
C ALA A 151 -21.13 -2.80 11.91
N LYS A 152 -22.02 -3.27 11.02
CA LYS A 152 -22.02 -2.84 9.61
C LYS A 152 -22.41 -1.37 9.47
N THR A 153 -23.43 -0.92 10.20
CA THR A 153 -23.84 0.49 10.23
C THR A 153 -22.75 1.38 10.82
N PHE A 154 -22.14 0.96 11.92
CA PHE A 154 -21.02 1.66 12.55
C PHE A 154 -19.81 1.76 11.59
N GLN A 155 -19.50 0.70 10.86
CA GLN A 155 -18.44 0.69 9.86
C GLN A 155 -18.71 1.67 8.71
N VAL A 156 -19.95 1.75 8.23
CA VAL A 156 -20.36 2.75 7.22
C VAL A 156 -20.23 4.16 7.77
N LEU A 157 -20.74 4.42 8.98
CA LEU A 157 -20.64 5.74 9.64
C LEU A 157 -19.19 6.16 9.81
N LEU A 158 -18.31 5.26 10.27
CA LEU A 158 -16.90 5.53 10.44
C LEU A 158 -16.18 5.76 9.10
N SER A 159 -16.63 5.10 8.02
CA SER A 159 -16.10 5.32 6.67
C SER A 159 -16.51 6.68 6.10
N VAL A 160 -17.77 7.09 6.31
CA VAL A 160 -18.24 8.44 5.94
C VAL A 160 -17.52 9.49 6.76
N ALA A 161 -17.33 9.27 8.06
CA ALA A 161 -16.56 10.14 8.92
C ALA A 161 -15.10 10.26 8.43
N ALA A 162 -14.45 9.14 8.07
CA ALA A 162 -13.10 9.17 7.52
C ALA A 162 -12.99 10.08 6.29
N MET A 163 -13.94 9.96 5.34
CA MET A 163 -14.01 10.83 4.18
C MET A 163 -14.24 12.30 4.55
N LEU A 164 -15.18 12.61 5.45
CA LEU A 164 -15.46 13.98 5.87
C LEU A 164 -14.27 14.62 6.59
N MET A 165 -13.54 13.86 7.41
CA MET A 165 -12.36 14.36 8.10
C MET A 165 -11.22 14.74 7.14
N THR A 166 -11.17 14.19 5.92
CA THR A 166 -10.20 14.63 4.90
C THR A 166 -10.40 16.09 4.47
N LEU A 167 -11.61 16.64 4.62
CA LEU A 167 -11.89 18.05 4.31
C LEU A 167 -11.23 18.98 5.34
N LEU A 168 -11.14 18.55 6.60
CA LEU A 168 -10.45 19.28 7.66
C LEU A 168 -8.93 19.09 7.55
N CYS A 169 -8.48 17.82 7.54
CA CYS A 169 -7.09 17.42 7.41
C CYS A 169 -7.02 16.06 6.71
N GLY A 170 -6.38 16.00 5.53
CA GLY A 170 -6.28 14.79 4.72
C GLY A 170 -5.67 13.60 5.49
N THR A 171 -4.65 13.86 6.30
CA THR A 171 -3.99 12.86 7.16
C THR A 171 -4.93 12.27 8.21
N LEU A 172 -5.88 13.04 8.73
CA LEU A 172 -6.85 12.53 9.70
C LEU A 172 -7.77 11.49 9.07
N GLY A 173 -8.23 11.74 7.83
CA GLY A 173 -8.98 10.74 7.07
C GLY A 173 -8.13 9.50 6.73
N LEU A 174 -6.83 9.66 6.45
CA LEU A 174 -5.91 8.53 6.28
C LEU A 174 -5.78 7.68 7.55
N LEU A 175 -5.64 8.32 8.72
CA LEU A 175 -5.55 7.60 10.00
C LEU A 175 -6.85 6.85 10.34
N LEU A 176 -8.01 7.45 10.07
CA LEU A 176 -9.30 6.78 10.25
C LEU A 176 -9.46 5.61 9.27
N SER A 177 -9.02 5.77 8.02
CA SER A 177 -9.03 4.70 7.01
C SER A 177 -8.08 3.56 7.35
N ALA A 178 -6.89 3.87 7.87
CA ALA A 178 -5.97 2.90 8.45
C ALA A 178 -6.61 2.12 9.61
N GLY A 179 -7.27 2.83 10.54
CA GLY A 179 -8.01 2.22 11.64
C GLY A 179 -9.11 1.27 11.17
N LEU A 180 -9.88 1.67 10.15
CA LEU A 180 -10.91 0.83 9.52
C LEU A 180 -10.34 -0.47 8.94
N LEU A 181 -9.21 -0.39 8.23
CA LEU A 181 -8.52 -1.56 7.70
C LEU A 181 -7.99 -2.46 8.81
N ILE A 182 -7.40 -1.89 9.87
CA ILE A 182 -6.94 -2.65 11.05
C ILE A 182 -8.12 -3.40 11.70
N LEU A 183 -9.26 -2.74 11.90
CA LEU A 183 -10.47 -3.38 12.42
C LEU A 183 -10.96 -4.52 11.52
N LYS A 184 -10.90 -4.32 10.19
CA LYS A 184 -11.25 -5.36 9.21
C LYS A 184 -10.31 -6.55 9.27
N VAL A 185 -9.00 -6.32 9.32
CA VAL A 185 -7.97 -7.37 9.48
C VAL A 185 -8.14 -8.10 10.80
N LEU A 186 -8.37 -7.39 11.92
CA LEU A 186 -8.65 -8.00 13.22
C LEU A 186 -9.86 -8.93 13.18
N ARG A 187 -10.93 -8.53 12.49
CA ARG A 187 -12.11 -9.37 12.27
C ARG A 187 -11.78 -10.63 11.48
N LEU A 188 -10.98 -10.52 10.41
CA LEU A 188 -10.54 -11.69 9.63
C LEU A 188 -9.68 -12.65 10.46
N LEU A 189 -8.73 -12.11 11.22
CA LEU A 189 -7.90 -12.91 12.15
C LEU A 189 -8.75 -13.56 13.24
N TYR A 190 -9.79 -12.88 13.73
CA TYR A 190 -10.72 -13.44 14.70
C TYR A 190 -11.49 -14.64 14.15
N ILE A 191 -12.01 -14.52 12.92
CA ILE A 191 -12.69 -15.61 12.20
C ILE A 191 -11.73 -16.79 12.01
N MET A 192 -10.51 -16.53 11.53
CA MET A 192 -9.47 -17.56 11.38
C MET A 192 -9.13 -18.26 12.69
N SER A 193 -8.94 -17.48 13.75
CA SER A 193 -8.63 -18.03 15.05
C SER A 193 -9.75 -19.00 15.49
N ARG A 194 -11.03 -18.68 15.23
CA ARG A 194 -12.19 -19.53 15.60
C ARG A 194 -12.32 -20.79 14.76
N ARG A 195 -11.40 -21.04 13.81
CA ARG A 195 -11.48 -22.15 12.84
C ARG A 195 -12.77 -22.13 12.02
N LEU A 196 -13.29 -20.92 11.79
CA LEU A 196 -14.41 -20.63 10.89
C LEU A 196 -13.87 -20.07 9.58
N ASP A 197 -12.61 -20.33 9.26
CA ASP A 197 -11.94 -19.84 8.07
C ASP A 197 -12.44 -20.55 6.81
N SER A 198 -12.69 -19.74 5.80
CA SER A 198 -12.87 -20.18 4.42
C SER A 198 -11.64 -19.84 3.60
N ARG A 199 -11.49 -20.48 2.45
CA ARG A 199 -10.49 -20.09 1.45
C ARG A 199 -10.56 -18.59 1.11
N ASP A 200 -11.76 -18.03 1.05
CA ASP A 200 -11.98 -16.61 0.77
C ASP A 200 -11.52 -15.72 1.94
N THR A 201 -11.60 -16.21 3.18
CA THR A 201 -11.08 -15.51 4.36
C THR A 201 -9.56 -15.37 4.27
N HIS A 202 -8.85 -16.44 3.90
CA HIS A 202 -7.40 -16.41 3.69
C HIS A 202 -7.02 -15.49 2.53
N ALA A 203 -7.71 -15.57 1.39
CA ALA A 203 -7.47 -14.69 0.25
C ALA A 203 -7.71 -13.21 0.58
N SER A 204 -8.78 -12.91 1.33
CA SER A 204 -9.07 -11.57 1.86
C SER A 204 -7.98 -11.07 2.77
N LEU A 205 -7.51 -11.89 3.71
CA LEU A 205 -6.45 -11.51 4.63
C LEU A 205 -5.14 -11.24 3.89
N SER A 206 -4.72 -12.15 3.01
CA SER A 206 -3.46 -12.02 2.27
C SER A 206 -3.44 -10.81 1.33
N LEU A 207 -4.60 -10.31 0.91
CA LEU A 207 -4.70 -9.03 0.19
C LEU A 207 -4.80 -7.81 1.12
N LEU A 208 -5.70 -7.84 2.10
CA LEU A 208 -5.98 -6.67 2.94
C LEU A 208 -4.87 -6.36 3.93
N PHE A 209 -4.08 -7.36 4.34
CA PHE A 209 -2.94 -7.16 5.24
C PHE A 209 -1.86 -6.25 4.62
N PRO A 210 -1.28 -6.56 3.44
CA PRO A 210 -0.31 -5.66 2.81
C PRO A 210 -0.93 -4.31 2.40
N VAL A 211 -2.22 -4.27 2.03
CA VAL A 211 -2.95 -3.00 1.82
C VAL A 211 -2.99 -2.15 3.09
N THR A 212 -3.22 -2.77 4.25
CA THR A 212 -3.19 -2.10 5.57
C THR A 212 -1.82 -1.50 5.85
N LEU A 213 -0.74 -2.26 5.63
CA LEU A 213 0.63 -1.75 5.78
C LEU A 213 0.90 -0.56 4.85
N MET A 214 0.41 -0.62 3.62
CA MET A 214 0.61 0.43 2.63
C MET A 214 -0.13 1.73 2.99
N VAL A 215 -1.39 1.63 3.46
CA VAL A 215 -2.14 2.80 3.96
C VAL A 215 -1.52 3.37 5.24
N ASN A 216 -1.02 2.52 6.14
CA ASN A 216 -0.28 2.98 7.32
C ASN A 216 0.99 3.75 6.93
N LEU A 217 1.73 3.26 5.92
CA LEU A 217 2.91 3.95 5.39
C LEU A 217 2.52 5.29 4.76
N GLN A 218 1.40 5.37 4.04
CA GLN A 218 0.90 6.64 3.50
C GLN A 218 0.53 7.65 4.60
N ALA A 219 -0.12 7.19 5.67
CA ALA A 219 -0.44 8.01 6.83
C ALA A 219 0.84 8.53 7.50
N LEU A 220 1.86 7.67 7.66
CA LEU A 220 3.18 8.04 8.19
C LEU A 220 3.86 9.11 7.32
N LEU A 221 3.87 8.92 6.01
CA LEU A 221 4.42 9.89 5.04
C LEU A 221 3.68 11.23 5.06
N SER A 222 2.42 11.24 5.51
CA SER A 222 1.55 12.41 5.56
C SER A 222 1.42 13.00 6.98
N LEU A 223 2.28 12.65 7.94
CA LEU A 223 2.13 13.15 9.32
C LEU A 223 2.33 14.67 9.46
N ALA A 224 3.14 15.30 8.61
CA ALA A 224 3.46 16.73 8.74
C ALA A 224 2.20 17.65 8.70
N PRO A 225 1.26 17.48 7.73
CA PRO A 225 -0.02 18.19 7.75
C PRO A 225 -0.82 18.03 9.05
N LEU A 226 -0.82 16.85 9.66
CA LEU A 226 -1.54 16.61 10.92
C LEU A 226 -0.95 17.44 12.06
N VAL A 227 0.38 17.48 12.17
CA VAL A 227 1.07 18.28 13.20
C VAL A 227 0.74 19.77 13.03
N MET A 228 0.74 20.25 11.78
CA MET A 228 0.39 21.65 11.47
C MET A 228 -1.08 21.96 11.82
N TRP A 229 -1.99 21.04 11.52
CA TRP A 229 -3.41 21.19 11.86
C TRP A 229 -3.66 21.15 13.36
N LEU A 230 -3.00 20.26 14.11
CA LEU A 230 -3.09 20.18 15.58
C LEU A 230 -2.58 21.44 16.27
N LYS A 231 -1.64 22.17 15.64
CA LYS A 231 -1.12 23.44 16.15
C LYS A 231 -2.06 24.62 15.87
N SER A 232 -3.03 24.46 14.96
CA SER A 232 -4.02 25.51 14.68
C SER A 232 -4.86 25.80 15.93
N GLU A 233 -5.09 27.07 16.24
CA GLU A 233 -5.90 27.50 17.39
C GLU A 233 -7.36 27.03 17.30
N SER A 234 -7.84 26.72 16.09
CA SER A 234 -9.16 26.18 15.84
C SER A 234 -9.07 24.83 15.13
N LEU A 235 -9.24 23.75 15.90
CA LEU A 235 -9.29 22.36 15.39
C LEU A 235 -10.45 22.11 14.41
N LEU A 236 -11.39 23.04 14.25
CA LEU A 236 -12.47 22.94 13.26
C LEU A 236 -12.14 23.65 11.94
N SER A 237 -11.04 24.41 11.87
CA SER A 237 -10.65 25.10 10.66
C SER A 237 -9.92 24.13 9.71
N PRO A 238 -10.29 24.11 8.41
CA PRO A 238 -9.62 23.27 7.44
C PRO A 238 -8.19 23.76 7.20
N LEU A 239 -7.23 22.83 7.14
CA LEU A 239 -5.85 23.15 6.80
C LEU A 239 -5.77 23.57 5.32
N ASN A 240 -5.31 24.78 5.01
CA ASN A 240 -5.20 25.24 3.62
C ASN A 240 -3.88 26.03 3.42
N PRO A 241 -2.99 25.64 2.49
CA PRO A 241 -3.04 24.44 1.64
C PRO A 241 -2.71 23.15 2.42
N ASP A 242 -3.41 22.05 2.11
CA ASP A 242 -3.13 20.71 2.65
C ASP A 242 -2.69 19.75 1.53
N PRO A 243 -1.39 19.34 1.48
CA PRO A 243 -0.88 18.43 0.45
C PRO A 243 -1.43 17.00 0.56
N SER A 244 -1.99 16.62 1.73
CA SER A 244 -2.55 15.29 1.97
C SER A 244 -4.02 15.18 1.59
N ARG A 245 -4.73 16.30 1.38
CA ARG A 245 -6.19 16.32 1.18
C ARG A 245 -6.66 15.41 0.05
N TYR A 246 -6.11 15.58 -1.15
CA TYR A 246 -6.54 14.82 -2.33
C TYR A 246 -6.24 13.32 -2.19
N ASN A 247 -5.02 12.97 -1.79
CA ASN A 247 -4.63 11.57 -1.60
C ASN A 247 -5.40 10.93 -0.44
N GLY A 248 -5.65 11.69 0.63
CA GLY A 248 -6.49 11.30 1.77
C GLY A 248 -7.90 10.97 1.33
N LEU A 249 -8.53 11.82 0.51
CA LEU A 249 -9.86 11.60 -0.02
C LEU A 249 -9.91 10.35 -0.92
N LEU A 250 -9.00 10.24 -1.89
CA LEU A 250 -8.93 9.10 -2.81
C LEU A 250 -8.71 7.78 -2.07
N THR A 251 -7.79 7.78 -1.10
CA THR A 251 -7.50 6.61 -0.26
C THR A 251 -8.68 6.25 0.61
N SER A 252 -9.30 7.22 1.29
CA SER A 252 -10.45 6.96 2.16
C SER A 252 -11.66 6.44 1.38
N ALA A 253 -11.94 7.02 0.21
CA ALA A 253 -13.00 6.53 -0.68
C ALA A 253 -12.70 5.11 -1.19
N SER A 254 -11.45 4.83 -1.59
CA SER A 254 -11.05 3.51 -2.07
C SER A 254 -11.13 2.45 -0.96
N VAL A 255 -10.66 2.78 0.25
CA VAL A 255 -10.74 1.90 1.42
C VAL A 255 -12.20 1.63 1.80
N CYS A 256 -13.04 2.66 1.83
CA CYS A 256 -14.48 2.51 2.07
C CYS A 256 -15.11 1.53 1.06
N ALA A 257 -14.82 1.73 -0.22
CA ALA A 257 -15.35 0.85 -1.27
C ALA A 257 -14.80 -0.58 -1.17
N LEU A 258 -13.50 -0.76 -0.92
CA LEU A 258 -12.88 -2.09 -0.73
C LEU A 258 -13.47 -2.84 0.45
N ILE A 259 -13.77 -2.13 1.54
CA ILE A 259 -14.39 -2.70 2.73
C ILE A 259 -15.85 -3.09 2.46
N PHE A 260 -16.57 -2.30 1.67
CA PHE A 260 -17.97 -2.57 1.32
C PHE A 260 -18.11 -3.72 0.33
N TYR A 261 -17.20 -3.83 -0.64
CA TYR A 261 -17.11 -4.94 -1.59
C TYR A 261 -16.35 -6.14 -1.00
N ASP A 262 -16.89 -6.69 0.10
CA ASP A 262 -16.27 -7.78 0.86
C ASP A 262 -16.16 -9.10 0.07
N ASP A 263 -17.03 -9.31 -0.93
CA ASP A 263 -17.03 -10.56 -1.70
C ASP A 263 -15.86 -10.61 -2.69
N LEU A 264 -14.99 -11.62 -2.52
CA LEU A 264 -13.94 -11.95 -3.47
C LEU A 264 -14.54 -12.60 -4.73
N VAL A 265 -14.81 -11.77 -5.74
CA VAL A 265 -15.04 -12.28 -7.09
C VAL A 265 -13.68 -12.45 -7.78
N LEU A 266 -13.37 -13.67 -8.18
CA LEU A 266 -12.12 -14.03 -8.83
C LEU A 266 -12.27 -13.94 -10.35
N SER A 267 -11.29 -13.35 -11.03
CA SER A 267 -11.20 -13.38 -12.49
C SER A 267 -9.75 -13.44 -12.94
N ARG A 268 -9.39 -14.52 -13.63
CA ARG A 268 -8.02 -14.78 -14.04
C ARG A 268 -7.44 -13.68 -14.92
N LEU A 269 -8.24 -13.11 -15.82
CA LEU A 269 -7.76 -12.10 -16.78
C LEU A 269 -7.61 -10.73 -16.13
N SER A 270 -8.64 -10.30 -15.41
CA SER A 270 -8.65 -9.01 -14.70
C SER A 270 -7.58 -8.98 -13.61
N ASP A 271 -7.56 -9.96 -12.71
CA ASP A 271 -6.58 -9.99 -11.61
C ASP A 271 -5.13 -10.08 -12.13
N ARG A 272 -4.91 -10.73 -13.29
CA ARG A 272 -3.61 -10.73 -13.97
C ARG A 272 -3.26 -9.36 -14.51
N LEU A 273 -4.17 -8.68 -15.21
CA LEU A 273 -3.93 -7.36 -15.79
C LEU A 273 -3.63 -6.32 -14.70
N PHE A 274 -4.46 -6.28 -13.65
CA PHE A 274 -4.26 -5.38 -12.52
C PHE A 274 -3.00 -5.75 -11.72
N GLY A 275 -2.72 -7.03 -11.51
CA GLY A 275 -1.48 -7.49 -10.89
C GLY A 275 -0.22 -7.02 -11.63
N TRP A 276 -0.16 -7.15 -12.95
CA TRP A 276 0.94 -6.61 -13.76
C TRP A 276 1.01 -5.09 -13.73
N SER A 277 -0.14 -4.42 -13.66
CA SER A 277 -0.18 -2.95 -13.51
C SER A 277 0.46 -2.50 -12.20
N LEU A 278 0.28 -3.26 -11.11
CA LEU A 278 0.95 -2.99 -9.83
C LEU A 278 2.48 -3.24 -9.90
N HIS A 279 2.93 -4.21 -10.69
CA HIS A 279 4.38 -4.40 -10.94
C HIS A 279 4.98 -3.19 -11.67
N VAL A 280 4.27 -2.65 -12.66
CA VAL A 280 4.69 -1.43 -13.36
C VAL A 280 4.74 -0.24 -12.39
N LEU A 281 3.77 -0.11 -11.48
CA LEU A 281 3.81 0.92 -10.43
C LEU A 281 4.95 0.71 -9.44
N ALA A 282 5.32 -0.53 -9.11
CA ALA A 282 6.46 -0.83 -8.25
C ALA A 282 7.79 -0.38 -8.90
N VAL A 283 7.96 -0.64 -10.20
CA VAL A 283 9.13 -0.14 -10.94
C VAL A 283 9.12 1.39 -10.99
N ARG A 284 7.95 1.99 -11.22
CA ARG A 284 7.78 3.46 -11.24
C ARG A 284 8.12 4.09 -9.89
N SER A 285 7.77 3.47 -8.76
CA SER A 285 8.07 4.04 -7.44
C SER A 285 9.58 4.08 -7.18
N VAL A 286 10.33 3.08 -7.64
CA VAL A 286 11.79 3.06 -7.51
C VAL A 286 12.46 4.11 -8.41
N LEU A 287 12.00 4.26 -9.65
CA LEU A 287 12.63 5.19 -10.62
C LEU A 287 12.29 6.66 -10.40
N TYR A 288 11.06 6.94 -9.95
CA TYR A 288 10.52 8.31 -10.01
C TYR A 288 9.95 8.79 -8.68
N ALA A 289 10.08 8.03 -7.59
CA ALA A 289 9.60 8.49 -6.28
C ALA A 289 10.62 8.28 -5.15
N SER A 290 11.86 7.89 -5.50
CA SER A 290 12.92 7.68 -4.52
C SER A 290 13.43 8.99 -3.93
N GLU A 291 13.47 10.06 -4.71
CA GLU A 291 13.89 11.37 -4.20
C GLU A 291 12.68 12.20 -3.75
N SER A 292 11.64 12.19 -4.57
CA SER A 292 10.44 13.00 -4.38
C SER A 292 9.35 12.25 -3.59
N LEU A 293 9.51 12.17 -2.26
CA LEU A 293 8.57 11.46 -1.37
C LEU A 293 7.10 11.86 -1.54
N TYR A 294 6.82 13.10 -1.95
CA TYR A 294 5.45 13.58 -2.18
C TYR A 294 4.72 12.82 -3.30
N ARG A 295 5.43 12.12 -4.20
CA ARG A 295 4.85 11.28 -5.26
C ARG A 295 4.34 9.94 -4.73
N LEU A 296 4.88 9.43 -3.62
CA LEU A 296 4.50 8.13 -3.07
C LEU A 296 3.03 8.06 -2.62
N PRO A 297 2.46 9.05 -1.89
CA PRO A 297 1.05 9.03 -1.54
C PRO A 297 0.10 8.96 -2.75
N TYR A 298 0.47 9.56 -3.89
CA TYR A 298 -0.31 9.46 -5.13
C TYR A 298 -0.22 8.05 -5.74
N LEU A 299 0.96 7.43 -5.73
CA LEU A 299 1.14 6.06 -6.20
C LEU A 299 0.36 5.04 -5.34
N ILE A 300 0.34 5.25 -4.02
CA ILE A 300 -0.44 4.41 -3.11
C ILE A 300 -1.95 4.61 -3.37
N SER A 301 -2.42 5.85 -3.50
CA SER A 301 -3.82 6.14 -3.83
C SER A 301 -4.24 5.50 -5.16
N LEU A 302 -3.40 5.60 -6.20
CA LEU A 302 -3.63 4.97 -7.50
C LEU A 302 -3.70 3.44 -7.39
N THR A 303 -2.87 2.85 -6.54
CA THR A 303 -2.87 1.40 -6.30
C THR A 303 -4.20 0.92 -5.72
N LEU A 304 -4.75 1.66 -4.74
CA LEU A 304 -6.05 1.33 -4.16
C LEU A 304 -7.19 1.49 -5.17
N ILE A 305 -7.11 2.49 -6.06
CA ILE A 305 -8.05 2.65 -7.16
C ILE A 305 -7.96 1.47 -8.14
N LEU A 306 -6.76 1.03 -8.53
CA LEU A 306 -6.57 -0.14 -9.39
C LEU A 306 -7.11 -1.42 -8.74
N LEU A 307 -6.90 -1.59 -7.44
CA LEU A 307 -7.49 -2.70 -6.67
C LEU A 307 -9.02 -2.66 -6.70
N LEU A 308 -9.61 -1.49 -6.47
CA LEU A 308 -11.06 -1.29 -6.53
C LEU A 308 -11.59 -1.60 -7.94
N LEU A 309 -10.92 -1.12 -8.98
CA LEU A 309 -11.27 -1.39 -10.38
C LEU A 309 -11.20 -2.88 -10.70
N SER A 310 -10.18 -3.60 -10.20
CA SER A 310 -10.10 -5.06 -10.31
C SER A 310 -11.34 -5.74 -9.71
N ARG A 311 -11.74 -5.32 -8.50
CA ARG A 311 -12.93 -5.87 -7.82
C ARG A 311 -14.23 -5.57 -8.56
N MET A 312 -14.38 -4.36 -9.07
CA MET A 312 -15.54 -3.97 -9.87
C MET A 312 -15.59 -4.73 -11.19
N ALA A 313 -14.48 -4.79 -11.94
CA ALA A 313 -14.39 -5.52 -13.19
C ALA A 313 -14.75 -6.99 -13.01
N ASN A 314 -14.27 -7.63 -11.94
CA ASN A 314 -14.59 -9.03 -11.66
C ASN A 314 -16.08 -9.25 -11.42
N ARG A 315 -16.76 -8.32 -10.74
CA ARG A 315 -18.22 -8.36 -10.54
C ARG A 315 -18.99 -8.20 -11.85
N TYR A 316 -18.54 -7.34 -12.76
CA TYR A 316 -19.20 -7.11 -14.05
C TYR A 316 -18.98 -8.22 -15.07
N ILE A 317 -17.85 -8.95 -15.01
CA ILE A 317 -17.54 -10.04 -15.94
C ILE A 317 -18.32 -11.32 -15.58
N ARG A 318 -18.60 -11.56 -14.29
CA ARG A 318 -19.22 -12.80 -13.80
C ARG A 318 -20.77 -12.91 -13.78
N PRO A 319 -21.62 -11.91 -14.11
CA PRO A 319 -23.07 -12.14 -14.10
C PRO A 319 -23.53 -13.20 -15.12
N SER A 320 -22.73 -13.47 -16.17
CA SER A 320 -23.16 -14.32 -17.30
C SER A 320 -22.94 -15.83 -17.13
N GLU A 321 -22.09 -16.29 -16.19
CA GLU A 321 -21.79 -17.72 -16.05
C GLU A 321 -22.72 -18.47 -15.07
N ALA A 322 -23.47 -17.74 -14.25
CA ALA A 322 -24.38 -18.33 -13.27
C ALA A 322 -25.79 -18.60 -13.82
N GLU A 323 -26.20 -17.95 -14.90
CA GLU A 323 -27.52 -18.16 -15.53
C GLU A 323 -27.55 -19.33 -16.53
N GLY A 324 -26.40 -19.89 -16.92
CA GLY A 324 -26.30 -20.95 -17.94
C GLY A 324 -26.09 -22.38 -17.42
N LYS A 325 -26.26 -22.64 -16.12
CA LYS A 325 -26.06 -23.98 -15.52
C LYS A 325 -27.26 -24.55 -14.78
N ASN A 326 -28.45 -23.99 -15.04
CA ASN A 326 -29.72 -24.59 -14.65
C ASN A 326 -30.55 -24.90 -15.91
N GLU A 327 -30.05 -25.80 -16.76
CA GLU A 327 -30.87 -26.60 -17.67
C GLU A 327 -30.38 -28.05 -17.65
#